data_AF-A0A0B6YH10-F1
#
_entry.id   AF-A0A0B6YH10-F1
#
_cell.length_a   1.000
_cell.length_b   1.000
_cell.length_c   1.000
_cell.angle_alpha   90.00
_cell.angle_beta   90.00
_cell.angle_gamma   90.00
#
_symmetry.space_group_name_H-M   'P 1'
#
loop_
_entity.id
_entity.type
_entity.pdbx_description
1 polymer ?
#
loop_
_entity_poly.entity_id
_entity_poly.type
_entity_poly.pdbx_seq_one_letter_code
_entity_poly.pdbx_strand_id
1 'polypeptide(L)'
;EQKEEEERELDDDDDGAEEKKKEETPQHVQVIKEVLQRMKNLMAAKDGRLCVQALDIVSQACRDLANHERELLPQVHELWCGFLPLFRSTEKFIVIKAVNTL
;
A
#
# COMPACT_ATOMS: atom_id res chain seq x y z
N GLU A 1 22.62 -6.72 -45.54
CA GLU A 1 22.64 -7.85 -44.60
C GLU A 1 23.23 -7.39 -43.28
N GLN A 2 22.54 -7.75 -42.19
CA GLN A 2 22.87 -7.54 -40.78
C GLN A 2 23.81 -8.66 -40.27
N LYS A 3 24.32 -8.48 -39.04
CA LYS A 3 25.17 -9.37 -38.19
C LYS A 3 26.66 -9.05 -38.27
N GLU A 4 27.43 -9.00 -37.20
CA GLU A 4 27.21 -9.27 -35.77
C GLU A 4 28.40 -8.60 -35.05
N GLU A 5 28.13 -7.91 -33.94
CA GLU A 5 29.16 -7.34 -33.07
C GLU A 5 29.06 -8.13 -31.75
N GLU A 6 29.99 -9.06 -31.58
CA GLU A 6 30.22 -9.98 -30.46
C GLU A 6 31.77 -10.03 -30.39
N GLU A 7 32.50 -9.90 -29.29
CA GLU A 7 32.27 -10.22 -27.88
C GLU A 7 33.09 -9.22 -27.04
N ARG A 8 32.53 -8.76 -25.93
CA ARG A 8 33.34 -8.48 -24.73
C ARG A 8 32.67 -9.17 -23.56
N GLU A 9 33.29 -10.28 -23.21
CA GLU A 9 33.13 -10.99 -21.95
C GLU A 9 33.21 -9.97 -20.79
N LEU A 10 32.13 -9.89 -20.03
CA LEU A 10 32.15 -9.50 -18.63
C LEU A 10 31.42 -10.61 -17.88
N ASP A 11 32.23 -11.58 -17.51
CA ASP A 11 31.99 -12.53 -16.43
C ASP A 11 31.77 -11.71 -15.14
N ASP A 12 30.50 -11.52 -14.77
CA ASP A 12 30.10 -11.06 -13.44
C ASP A 12 29.24 -12.16 -12.85
N ASP A 13 29.95 -13.19 -12.40
CA ASP A 13 29.50 -14.25 -11.50
C ASP A 13 29.15 -13.61 -10.15
N ASP A 14 28.00 -12.93 -10.07
CA ASP A 14 27.34 -12.64 -8.79
C ASP A 14 26.37 -13.79 -8.49
N ASP A 15 26.95 -14.95 -8.18
CA ASP A 15 26.34 -16.00 -7.36
C ASP A 15 26.12 -15.44 -5.94
N GLY A 16 25.15 -14.54 -5.87
CA GLY A 16 24.84 -13.71 -4.72
C GLY A 16 23.33 -13.49 -4.61
N ALA A 17 22.53 -14.43 -5.11
CA ALA A 17 21.14 -14.55 -4.70
C ALA A 17 21.10 -14.96 -3.23
N GLU A 18 21.47 -14.04 -2.34
CA GLU A 18 21.01 -14.04 -0.96
C GLU A 18 19.49 -14.15 -1.06
N GLU A 19 18.97 -15.36 -0.87
CA GLU A 19 17.60 -15.60 -0.50
C GLU A 19 17.34 -14.67 0.68
N LYS A 20 16.76 -13.50 0.38
CA LYS A 20 16.19 -12.62 1.39
C LYS A 20 15.21 -13.50 2.14
N LYS A 21 15.66 -14.09 3.25
CA LYS A 21 14.81 -14.75 4.24
C LYS A 21 13.64 -13.81 4.40
N LYS A 22 12.48 -14.20 3.87
CA LYS A 22 11.23 -13.49 4.11
C LYS A 22 11.06 -13.58 5.61
N GLU A 23 11.49 -12.54 6.32
CA GLU A 23 11.22 -12.39 7.74
C GLU A 23 9.73 -12.65 7.90
N GLU A 24 9.38 -13.69 8.65
CA GLU A 24 8.00 -14.09 8.80
C GLU A 24 7.23 -12.90 9.38
N THR A 25 6.36 -12.32 8.56
CA THR A 25 5.59 -11.14 8.93
C THR A 25 4.82 -11.43 10.22
N PRO A 26 4.98 -10.64 11.29
CA PRO A 26 4.30 -10.90 12.56
C PRO A 26 2.79 -11.04 12.38
N GLN A 27 2.15 -11.91 13.16
CA GLN A 27 0.71 -12.19 13.03
C GLN A 27 -0.17 -10.92 13.10
N HIS A 28 0.17 -9.98 14.00
CA HIS A 28 -0.58 -8.73 14.12
C HIS A 28 -0.51 -7.89 12.83
N VAL A 29 0.63 -7.88 12.13
CA VAL A 29 0.79 -7.20 10.84
C VAL A 29 -0.07 -7.86 9.76
N GLN A 30 -0.14 -9.19 9.74
CA GLN A 30 -1.01 -9.91 8.79
C GLN A 30 -2.48 -9.54 8.99
N VAL A 31 -2.95 -9.49 10.24
CA VAL A 31 -4.32 -9.08 10.57
C VAL A 31 -4.59 -7.65 10.11
N ILE A 32 -3.67 -6.71 10.35
CA ILE A 32 -3.85 -5.32 9.93
C ILE A 32 -3.93 -5.21 8.41
N LYS A 33 -3.11 -5.96 7.66
CA LYS A 33 -3.19 -6.01 6.19
C LYS A 33 -4.54 -6.51 5.71
N GLU A 34 -5.10 -7.54 6.33
CA GLU A 34 -6.45 -8.00 5.98
C GLU A 34 -7.53 -6.95 6.29
N VAL A 35 -7.39 -6.22 7.39
CA VAL A 35 -8.30 -5.11 7.73
C VAL A 35 -8.23 -4.02 6.64
N LEU A 36 -7.03 -3.59 6.27
CA LEU A 36 -6.83 -2.60 5.20
C LEU A 36 -7.43 -3.04 3.87
N GLN A 37 -7.32 -4.32 3.52
CA GLN A 37 -7.96 -4.87 2.32
C GLN A 37 -9.49 -4.73 2.34
N ARG A 38 -10.11 -4.95 3.50
CA ARG A 38 -11.56 -4.78 3.67
C ARG A 38 -11.96 -3.30 3.63
N MET A 39 -11.11 -2.40 4.14
CA MET A 39 -11.38 -0.96 4.16
C MET A 39 -11.45 -0.35 2.75
N LYS A 40 -10.71 -0.88 1.77
CA LYS A 40 -10.79 -0.43 0.37
C LYS A 40 -12.22 -0.37 -0.16
N ASN A 41 -13.01 -1.40 0.14
CA ASN A 41 -14.40 -1.47 -0.30
C ASN A 41 -15.31 -0.50 0.46
N LEU A 42 -15.06 -0.32 1.76
CA LEU A 42 -15.84 0.58 2.61
C LEU A 42 -15.57 2.05 2.32
N MET A 43 -14.35 2.41 1.92
CA MET A 43 -14.01 3.75 1.44
C MET A 43 -14.82 4.14 0.20
N ALA A 44 -15.18 3.18 -0.64
CA ALA A 44 -16.01 3.37 -1.83
C ALA A 44 -17.52 3.26 -1.56
N ALA A 45 -17.94 3.09 -0.30
CA ALA A 45 -19.35 2.98 0.05
C ALA A 45 -20.09 4.31 -0.16
N LYS A 46 -21.38 4.22 -0.53
CA LYS A 46 -22.25 5.40 -0.71
C LYS A 46 -22.61 6.09 0.62
N ASP A 47 -22.46 5.39 1.74
CA ASP A 47 -22.72 5.95 3.06
C ASP A 47 -21.48 6.70 3.56
N GLY A 48 -21.56 8.03 3.61
CA GLY A 48 -20.48 8.90 4.07
C GLY A 48 -20.05 8.63 5.51
N ARG A 49 -20.92 8.12 6.39
CA ARG A 49 -20.53 7.74 7.77
C ARG A 49 -19.64 6.51 7.76
N LEU A 50 -20.00 5.50 6.99
CA LEU A 50 -19.18 4.29 6.82
C LEU A 50 -17.83 4.62 6.18
N CYS A 51 -17.82 5.53 5.19
CA CYS A 51 -16.60 6.02 4.59
C CYS A 51 -15.68 6.70 5.63
N VAL A 52 -16.22 7.60 6.45
CA VAL A 52 -15.45 8.28 7.52
C VAL A 52 -14.91 7.28 8.54
N GLN A 53 -15.70 6.29 8.95
CA GLN A 53 -15.24 5.24 9.87
C GLN A 53 -14.14 4.37 9.24
N ALA A 54 -14.25 4.05 7.95
CA ALA A 54 -13.20 3.33 7.24
C ALA A 54 -11.90 4.16 7.19
N LEU A 55 -11.99 5.47 6.97
CA LEU A 55 -10.83 6.37 7.00
C LEU A 55 -10.17 6.42 8.39
N ASP A 56 -10.95 6.40 9.47
CA ASP A 56 -10.42 6.28 10.83
C ASP A 56 -9.61 4.99 11.04
N ILE A 57 -10.16 3.86 10.58
CA ILE A 57 -9.49 2.55 10.66
C ILE A 57 -8.21 2.55 9.82
N VAL A 58 -8.24 3.12 8.61
CA VAL A 58 -7.05 3.25 7.75
C VAL A 58 -5.97 4.09 8.43
N SER A 59 -6.32 5.23 9.03
CA SER A 59 -5.34 6.07 9.74
C SER A 59 -4.68 5.31 10.89
N GLN A 60 -5.47 4.58 11.68
CA GLN A 60 -4.94 3.79 12.79
C GLN A 60 -4.05 2.64 12.30
N ALA A 61 -4.49 1.91 11.28
CA ALA A 61 -3.72 0.82 10.69
C ALA A 61 -2.37 1.30 10.11
N CYS A 62 -2.33 2.48 9.48
CA CYS A 62 -1.07 3.08 9.02
C CYS A 62 -0.12 3.39 10.18
N ARG A 63 -0.63 3.88 11.32
CA ARG A 63 0.17 4.12 12.53
C ARG A 63 0.68 2.81 13.14
N ASP A 64 -0.16 1.78 13.19
CA ASP A 64 0.22 0.48 13.75
C ASP A 64 1.29 -0.23 12.88
N LEU A 65 1.29 0.03 11.58
CA LEU A 65 2.28 -0.47 10.63
C LEU A 65 3.47 0.47 10.40
N ALA A 66 3.56 1.61 11.11
CA ALA A 66 4.62 2.61 10.87
C ALA A 66 6.04 2.04 11.05
N ASN A 67 6.21 1.06 11.94
CA ASN A 67 7.49 0.37 12.16
C ASN A 67 7.75 -0.79 11.17
N HIS A 68 6.79 -1.08 10.28
CA HIS A 68 6.82 -2.18 9.31
C HIS A 68 6.71 -1.64 7.88
N GLU A 69 7.59 -0.71 7.50
CA GLU A 69 7.52 0.04 6.24
C GLU A 69 7.40 -0.85 4.99
N ARG A 70 8.14 -1.97 4.94
CA ARG A 70 8.07 -2.96 3.85
C ARG A 70 6.67 -3.50 3.61
N GLU A 71 5.87 -3.60 4.67
CA GLU A 71 4.50 -4.08 4.64
C GLU A 71 3.50 -2.94 4.45
N LEU A 72 3.78 -1.77 5.00
CA LEU A 72 2.92 -0.59 4.93
C LEU A 72 2.84 0.01 3.52
N LEU A 73 3.98 0.23 2.87
CA LEU A 73 4.04 0.94 1.58
C LEU A 73 3.15 0.32 0.49
N PRO A 74 3.15 -1.02 0.28
CA PRO A 74 2.21 -1.65 -0.66
C PRO A 74 0.75 -1.35 -0.32
N GLN A 75 0.39 -1.37 0.96
CA GLN A 75 -1.00 -1.13 1.38
C GLN A 75 -1.42 0.32 1.10
N VAL A 76 -0.57 1.29 1.43
CA VAL A 76 -0.83 2.72 1.15
C VAL A 76 -0.97 2.96 -0.34
N HIS A 77 -0.08 2.38 -1.16
CA HIS A 77 -0.16 2.49 -2.61
C HIS A 77 -1.48 1.94 -3.17
N GLU A 78 -1.93 0.79 -2.68
CA GLU A 78 -3.21 0.21 -3.11
C GLU A 78 -4.43 1.02 -2.63
N LEU A 79 -4.36 1.64 -1.45
CA LEU A 79 -5.42 2.50 -0.92
C LEU A 79 -5.51 3.85 -1.65
N TRP A 80 -4.40 4.33 -2.22
CA TRP A 80 -4.31 5.63 -2.89
C TRP A 80 -5.43 5.87 -3.92
N CYS A 81 -5.73 4.86 -4.74
CA CYS A 81 -6.81 4.92 -5.72
C CYS A 81 -8.19 5.19 -5.07
N GLY A 82 -8.42 4.66 -3.87
CA GLY A 82 -9.63 4.90 -3.09
C GLY A 82 -9.70 6.31 -2.49
N PHE A 83 -8.57 6.97 -2.24
CA PHE A 83 -8.52 8.34 -1.73
C PHE A 83 -8.85 9.39 -2.80
N LEU A 84 -8.45 9.16 -4.06
CA LEU A 84 -8.70 10.10 -5.17
C LEU A 84 -10.16 10.58 -5.29
N PRO A 85 -11.18 9.71 -5.30
CA PRO A 85 -12.58 10.17 -5.34
C PRO A 85 -13.00 10.89 -4.05
N LEU A 86 -12.44 10.54 -2.90
CA LEU A 86 -12.76 11.17 -1.61
C LEU A 86 -12.27 12.61 -1.57
N PHE A 87 -11.09 12.91 -2.13
CA PHE A 87 -10.59 14.28 -2.28
C PHE A 87 -11.43 15.14 -3.21
N ARG A 88 -12.20 14.51 -4.10
CA ARG A 88 -13.11 15.17 -5.04
C ARG A 88 -14.58 15.11 -4.60
N SER A 89 -14.85 14.62 -3.39
CA SER A 89 -16.21 14.48 -2.88
C SER A 89 -16.89 15.84 -2.74
N THR A 90 -18.19 15.89 -3.04
CA THR A 90 -19.04 17.05 -2.78
C THR A 90 -19.25 17.28 -1.28
N GLU A 91 -19.17 16.20 -0.50
CA GLU A 91 -19.30 16.22 0.95
C GLU A 91 -17.99 16.66 1.61
N LYS A 92 -17.93 17.96 1.97
CA LYS A 92 -16.70 18.58 2.52
C LYS A 92 -16.13 17.88 3.74
N PHE A 93 -16.96 17.28 4.59
CA PHE A 93 -16.47 16.56 5.78
C PHE A 93 -15.69 15.30 5.40
N ILE A 94 -16.04 14.63 4.29
CA ILE A 94 -15.28 13.49 3.76
C ILE A 94 -13.93 13.96 3.25
N VAL A 95 -13.89 15.08 2.53
CA VAL A 95 -12.64 15.67 2.02
C VAL A 95 -11.70 16.00 3.19
N ILE A 96 -12.20 16.72 4.19
CA ILE A 96 -11.41 17.08 5.40
C ILE A 96 -10.91 15.80 6.09
N LYS A 97 -11.76 14.79 6.22
CA LYS A 97 -11.39 13.52 6.86
C LYS A 97 -10.29 12.80 6.08
N ALA A 98 -10.44 12.69 4.76
CA ALA A 98 -9.49 12.02 3.89
C ALA A 98 -8.11 12.70 3.94
N VAL A 99 -8.07 14.03 3.96
CA VAL A 99 -6.81 14.80 4.09
C VAL A 99 -6.13 14.54 5.43
N ASN A 100 -6.89 14.48 6.53
CA ASN A 100 -6.35 14.22 7.87
C ASN A 100 -5.96 12.75 8.12
N THR A 101 -6.29 11.84 7.20
CA THR A 101 -6.03 10.40 7.34
C THR A 101 -4.60 10.04 6.91
N LEU A 102 -4.06 10.79 5.94
CA LEU A 102 -2.67 10.72 5.48
C LEU A 102 -1.78 11.64 6.34
#